data_AF-A0A7Y0A8Z6-F1
#
_entry.id   AF-A0A7Y0A8Z6-F1
#
_cell.length_a   1.000
_cell.length_b   1.000
_cell.length_c   1.000
_cell.angle_alpha   90.00
_cell.angle_beta   90.00
_cell.angle_gamma   90.00
#
_symmetry.space_group_name_H-M   'P 1'
#
loop_
_entity.id
_entity.type
_entity.pdbx_description
1 polymer ?
#
loop_
_entity_poly.entity_id
_entity_poly.type
_entity_poly.pdbx_seq_one_letter_code
_entity_poly.pdbx_strand_id
1 'polypeptide(L)'
;MQDFLFYLNLGWEHIISLDALDHQLFVLALIAVYSFNDFKKILILVTAFTIGHSITLALSTFDIIRINSAWVEFLIPLTIVLTSLNNIFIRNKKKSQNNVNYYLALIFGLIHGMGFANTARVMIAKSQSIAVPLLGFNIGLELGQIAIVFGILMILFVLFKVFKVNQKDWVLFVSSGVFALSLKMTLERIPF
;
A
#
# COMPACT_ATOMS: atom_id res chain seq x y z
N MET A 1 -8.78 15.85 -21.34
CA MET A 1 -7.77 14.77 -21.42
C MET A 1 -6.45 15.17 -20.75
N GLN A 2 -6.01 16.42 -20.90
CA GLN A 2 -4.77 16.92 -20.27
C GLN A 2 -4.83 16.85 -18.73
N ASP A 3 -5.97 17.22 -18.13
CA ASP A 3 -6.18 17.10 -16.68
C ASP A 3 -6.14 15.64 -16.20
N PHE A 4 -6.78 14.73 -16.91
CA PHE A 4 -6.78 13.31 -16.55
C PHE A 4 -5.36 12.72 -16.53
N LEU A 5 -4.56 12.98 -17.56
CA LEU A 5 -3.18 12.52 -17.64
C LEU A 5 -2.31 13.13 -16.54
N PHE A 6 -2.55 14.39 -16.20
CA PHE A 6 -1.87 15.05 -15.08
C PHE A 6 -2.14 14.34 -13.75
N TYR A 7 -3.41 14.06 -13.43
CA TYR A 7 -3.76 13.35 -12.20
C TYR A 7 -3.35 11.88 -12.22
N LEU A 8 -3.35 11.23 -13.38
CA LEU A 8 -2.80 9.89 -13.55
C LEU A 8 -1.31 9.87 -13.21
N ASN A 9 -0.53 10.83 -13.73
CA ASN A 9 0.88 10.92 -13.40
C ASN A 9 1.12 11.24 -11.91
N LEU A 10 0.30 12.10 -11.31
CA LEU A 10 0.35 12.35 -9.86
C LEU A 10 0.10 11.09 -9.04
N GLY A 11 -0.89 10.27 -9.41
CA GLY A 11 -1.16 8.99 -8.75
C GLY A 11 -0.02 7.99 -8.89
N TRP A 12 0.60 7.95 -10.07
CA TRP A 12 1.78 7.13 -10.34
C TRP A 12 2.98 7.57 -9.48
N GLU A 13 3.31 8.86 -9.49
CA GLU A 13 4.39 9.44 -8.68
C GLU A 13 4.14 9.27 -7.18
N HIS A 14 2.89 9.34 -6.74
CA HIS A 14 2.51 9.07 -5.35
C HIS A 14 2.84 7.66 -4.87
N ILE A 15 3.10 6.71 -5.78
CA ILE A 15 3.48 5.33 -5.44
C ILE A 15 4.95 5.05 -5.72
N ILE A 16 5.49 5.59 -6.81
CA ILE A 16 6.87 5.30 -7.26
C ILE A 16 7.91 6.19 -6.55
N SER A 17 7.52 7.38 -6.07
CA SER A 17 8.44 8.29 -5.38
C SER A 17 8.97 7.73 -4.06
N LEU A 18 10.10 8.30 -3.59
CA LEU A 18 10.68 7.96 -2.29
C LEU A 18 9.81 8.46 -1.12
N ASP A 19 8.94 9.44 -1.35
CA ASP A 19 8.01 9.92 -0.33
C ASP A 19 6.91 8.88 -0.02
N ALA A 20 6.71 7.92 -0.93
CA ALA A 20 5.73 6.84 -0.84
C ALA A 20 6.27 5.55 -0.19
N LEU A 21 7.34 5.66 0.60
CA LEU A 21 8.00 4.50 1.21
C LEU A 21 7.03 3.64 2.04
N ASP A 22 6.03 4.23 2.68
CA ASP A 22 4.98 3.50 3.40
C ASP A 22 4.18 2.56 2.48
N HIS A 23 3.71 3.05 1.33
CA HIS A 23 3.00 2.26 0.33
C HIS A 23 3.87 1.11 -0.19
N GLN A 24 5.13 1.41 -0.52
CA GLN A 24 6.08 0.42 -1.04
C GLN A 24 6.39 -0.66 0.00
N LEU A 25 6.67 -0.27 1.25
CA LEU A 25 6.95 -1.19 2.35
C LEU A 25 5.73 -2.06 2.67
N PHE A 26 4.53 -1.51 2.60
CA PHE A 26 3.31 -2.30 2.79
C PHE A 26 3.09 -3.33 1.69
N VAL A 27 3.17 -2.91 0.43
CA VAL A 27 3.03 -3.81 -0.72
C VAL A 27 4.10 -4.92 -0.64
N LEU A 28 5.33 -4.57 -0.27
CA LEU A 28 6.40 -5.53 -0.03
C LEU A 28 6.07 -6.51 1.11
N ALA A 29 5.58 -6.02 2.25
CA ALA A 29 5.16 -6.87 3.37
C ALA A 29 4.04 -7.83 2.98
N LEU A 30 3.01 -7.35 2.28
CA LEU A 30 1.92 -8.21 1.83
C LEU A 30 2.40 -9.28 0.87
N ILE A 31 3.25 -8.91 -0.10
CA ILE A 31 3.68 -9.83 -1.18
C ILE A 31 4.76 -10.80 -0.70
N ALA A 32 5.53 -10.48 0.35
CA ALA A 32 6.62 -11.32 0.84
C ALA A 32 6.19 -12.77 1.11
N VAL A 33 4.94 -12.99 1.55
CA VAL A 33 4.38 -14.33 1.84
C VAL A 33 3.80 -15.04 0.62
N TYR A 34 3.74 -14.39 -0.54
CA TYR A 34 3.23 -14.95 -1.79
C TYR A 34 4.34 -15.53 -2.67
N SER A 35 3.90 -16.26 -3.69
CA SER A 35 4.77 -16.83 -4.72
C SER A 35 4.30 -16.35 -6.09
N PHE A 36 5.11 -16.55 -7.14
CA PHE A 36 4.73 -16.19 -8.51
C PHE A 36 3.40 -16.83 -8.96
N ASN A 37 3.08 -18.02 -8.47
CA ASN A 37 1.82 -18.72 -8.79
C ASN A 37 0.58 -18.06 -8.16
N ASP A 38 0.76 -17.16 -7.20
CA ASP A 38 -0.33 -16.47 -6.50
C ASP A 38 -0.70 -15.12 -7.15
N PHE A 39 -0.26 -14.84 -8.39
CA PHE A 39 -0.46 -13.53 -9.07
C PHE A 39 -1.89 -13.00 -8.99
N LYS A 40 -2.91 -13.85 -9.22
CA LYS A 40 -4.32 -13.45 -9.10
C LYS A 40 -4.69 -12.95 -7.70
N LYS A 41 -4.17 -13.59 -6.64
CA LYS A 41 -4.42 -13.18 -5.26
C LYS A 41 -3.74 -11.84 -4.96
N ILE A 42 -2.55 -11.62 -5.51
CA ILE A 42 -1.82 -10.37 -5.35
C ILE A 42 -2.56 -9.21 -6.04
N LEU A 43 -3.07 -9.42 -7.25
CA LEU A 43 -3.89 -8.40 -7.92
C LEU A 43 -5.12 -8.05 -7.09
N ILE A 44 -5.85 -9.04 -6.56
CA ILE A 44 -7.01 -8.79 -5.69
C ILE A 44 -6.60 -7.99 -4.44
N LEU A 45 -5.45 -8.26 -3.84
CA LEU A 45 -4.94 -7.49 -2.69
C LEU A 45 -4.69 -6.03 -3.05
N VAL A 46 -3.99 -5.79 -4.15
CA VAL A 46 -3.65 -4.43 -4.61
C VAL A 46 -4.92 -3.67 -4.94
N THR A 47 -5.86 -4.27 -5.67
CA THR A 47 -7.14 -3.64 -5.97
C THR A 47 -7.98 -3.40 -4.70
N ALA A 48 -7.98 -4.32 -3.73
CA ALA A 48 -8.66 -4.10 -2.45
C ALA A 48 -8.08 -2.91 -1.68
N PHE A 49 -6.76 -2.76 -1.68
CA PHE A 49 -6.10 -1.56 -1.15
C PHE A 49 -6.55 -0.30 -1.88
N THR A 50 -6.49 -0.29 -3.21
CA THR A 50 -6.89 0.86 -4.04
C THR A 50 -8.35 1.25 -3.77
N ILE A 51 -9.24 0.27 -3.63
CA ILE A 51 -10.65 0.51 -3.30
C ILE A 51 -10.78 1.20 -1.94
N GLY A 52 -10.13 0.67 -0.89
CA GLY A 52 -10.16 1.28 0.44
C GLY A 52 -9.58 2.70 0.43
N HIS A 53 -8.46 2.88 -0.26
CA HIS A 53 -7.82 4.17 -0.45
C HIS A 53 -8.75 5.17 -1.14
N SER A 54 -9.35 4.77 -2.27
CA SER A 54 -10.27 5.60 -3.04
C SER A 54 -11.47 6.05 -2.22
N ILE A 55 -12.05 5.15 -1.43
CA ILE A 55 -13.22 5.43 -0.60
C ILE A 55 -12.90 6.52 0.42
N THR A 56 -11.85 6.33 1.22
CA THR A 56 -11.50 7.28 2.28
C THR A 56 -10.92 8.57 1.76
N LEU A 57 -10.20 8.53 0.64
CA LEU A 57 -9.78 9.72 -0.07
C LEU A 57 -11.00 10.55 -0.46
N ALA A 58 -11.98 9.96 -1.14
CA ALA A 58 -13.21 10.65 -1.53
C ALA A 58 -13.95 11.22 -0.31
N LEU A 59 -14.20 10.41 0.72
CA LEU A 59 -14.90 10.83 1.94
C LEU A 59 -14.19 11.97 2.66
N SER A 60 -12.86 11.92 2.76
CA SER A 60 -12.08 12.97 3.41
C SER A 60 -12.00 14.24 2.57
N THR A 61 -12.07 14.10 1.24
CA THR A 61 -12.05 15.26 0.34
C THR A 61 -13.39 16.01 0.36
N PHE A 62 -14.51 15.29 0.48
CA PHE A 62 -15.84 15.86 0.71
C PHE A 62 -16.12 16.25 2.16
N ASP A 63 -15.12 16.17 3.02
CA ASP A 63 -15.24 16.59 4.42
C ASP A 63 -16.19 15.75 5.29
N ILE A 64 -16.59 14.58 4.80
CA ILE A 64 -17.49 13.65 5.51
C ILE A 64 -16.76 12.99 6.68
N ILE A 65 -15.47 12.71 6.52
CA ILE A 65 -14.60 12.15 7.56
C ILE A 65 -13.43 13.12 7.79
N ARG A 66 -13.25 13.54 9.04
CA ARG A 66 -12.11 14.35 9.49
C ARG A 66 -11.41 13.66 10.64
N ILE A 67 -10.25 13.07 10.35
CA ILE A 67 -9.34 12.56 11.38
C ILE A 67 -8.11 13.48 11.41
N ASN A 68 -7.57 13.69 12.59
CA ASN A 68 -6.33 14.46 12.76
C ASN A 68 -5.17 13.76 12.01
N SER A 69 -4.45 14.52 11.18
CA SER A 69 -3.34 14.02 10.36
C SER A 69 -2.28 13.28 11.19
N ALA A 70 -1.98 13.76 12.40
CA ALA A 70 -0.99 13.11 13.28
C ALA A 70 -1.38 11.66 13.61
N TRP A 71 -2.66 11.38 13.83
CA TRP A 71 -3.13 10.01 14.07
C TRP A 71 -3.08 9.16 12.80
N VAL A 72 -3.41 9.74 11.64
CA VAL A 72 -3.35 9.01 10.36
C VAL A 72 -1.90 8.66 10.02
N GLU A 73 -0.99 9.64 10.11
CA GLU A 73 0.45 9.49 9.86
C GLU A 73 1.12 8.49 10.80
N PHE A 74 0.60 8.32 12.02
CA PHE A 74 1.00 7.28 12.97
C PHE A 74 0.44 5.90 12.62
N LEU A 75 -0.85 5.82 12.28
CA LEU A 75 -1.54 4.55 12.00
C LEU A 75 -1.03 3.88 10.72
N ILE A 76 -0.61 4.68 9.73
CA ILE A 76 -0.02 4.21 8.48
C ILE A 76 1.17 3.27 8.74
N PRO A 77 2.31 3.70 9.32
CA PRO A 77 3.44 2.80 9.58
C PRO A 77 3.13 1.75 10.64
N LEU A 78 2.26 2.04 11.62
CA LEU A 78 1.87 1.06 12.65
C LEU A 78 1.21 -0.18 12.02
N THR A 79 0.36 0.01 11.03
CA THR A 79 -0.29 -1.13 10.35
C THR A 79 0.71 -1.94 9.51
N ILE A 80 1.79 -1.34 9.01
CA ILE A 80 2.91 -2.05 8.37
C ILE A 80 3.71 -2.86 9.41
N VAL A 81 3.94 -2.30 10.59
CA VAL A 81 4.55 -3.01 11.74
C VAL A 81 3.75 -4.26 12.08
N LEU A 82 2.43 -4.14 12.21
CA LEU A 82 1.54 -5.27 12.51
C LEU A 82 1.56 -6.34 11.40
N THR A 83 1.55 -5.91 10.14
CA THR A 83 1.59 -6.81 8.98
C THR A 83 2.91 -7.60 8.92
N SER A 84 4.04 -6.90 9.10
CA SER A 84 5.36 -7.51 9.09
C SER A 84 5.58 -8.45 10.28
N LEU A 85 5.13 -8.08 11.48
CA LEU A 85 5.12 -8.98 12.64
C LEU A 85 4.30 -10.24 12.37
N ASN A 86 3.08 -10.08 11.84
CA ASN A 86 2.22 -11.22 11.53
C ASN A 86 2.92 -12.20 10.58
N ASN A 87 3.56 -11.70 9.51
CA ASN A 87 4.36 -12.52 8.59
C ASN A 87 5.47 -13.30 9.29
N ILE A 88 6.22 -12.65 10.18
CA ILE A 88 7.32 -13.27 10.94
C ILE A 88 6.79 -14.43 11.80
N PHE A 89 5.65 -14.26 12.46
CA PHE A 89 5.04 -15.28 13.33
C PHE A 89 4.40 -16.44 12.56
N ILE A 90 3.77 -16.17 11.42
CA ILE A 90 3.05 -17.19 10.65
C ILE A 90 3.92 -17.89 9.59
N ARG A 91 5.19 -17.50 9.40
CA ARG A 91 6.10 -18.04 8.37
C ARG A 91 6.22 -19.57 8.35
N ASN A 92 6.03 -20.21 9.50
CA ASN A 92 6.14 -21.66 9.65
C ASN A 92 4.79 -22.40 9.55
N LYS A 93 3.65 -21.68 9.52
CA LYS A 93 2.32 -22.27 9.43
C LYS A 93 2.00 -22.58 7.96
N LYS A 94 1.27 -23.68 7.71
CA LYS A 94 0.69 -23.92 6.38
C LYS A 94 -0.21 -22.73 6.03
N LYS A 95 -0.05 -22.23 4.80
CA LYS A 95 -0.81 -21.10 4.25
C LYS A 95 -2.31 -21.42 4.33
N SER A 96 -2.97 -20.93 5.38
CA SER A 96 -4.42 -21.06 5.49
C SER A 96 -5.05 -20.25 4.35
N GLN A 97 -6.05 -20.82 3.65
CA GLN A 97 -6.82 -20.13 2.60
C GLN A 97 -7.79 -19.10 3.21
N ASN A 98 -7.33 -18.32 4.18
CA ASN A 98 -8.15 -17.29 4.80
C ASN A 98 -8.02 -15.98 4.03
N ASN A 99 -9.18 -15.42 3.68
CA ASN A 99 -9.33 -14.12 3.01
C ASN A 99 -8.95 -12.92 3.89
N VAL A 100 -8.39 -13.15 5.08
CA VAL A 100 -7.99 -12.12 6.06
C VAL A 100 -7.07 -11.09 5.43
N ASN A 101 -6.14 -11.50 4.57
CA ASN A 101 -5.21 -10.57 3.91
C ASN A 101 -5.94 -9.56 3.02
N TYR A 102 -7.05 -9.93 2.38
CA TYR A 102 -7.84 -9.00 1.56
C TYR A 102 -8.53 -7.93 2.43
N TYR A 103 -9.07 -8.34 3.59
CA TYR A 103 -9.64 -7.40 4.55
C TYR A 103 -8.59 -6.47 5.14
N LEU A 104 -7.40 -6.99 5.46
CA LEU A 104 -6.28 -6.16 5.92
C LEU A 104 -5.84 -5.16 4.85
N ALA A 105 -5.73 -5.57 3.59
CA ALA A 105 -5.40 -4.67 2.48
C ALA A 105 -6.45 -3.56 2.31
N LEU A 106 -7.74 -3.90 2.40
CA LEU A 106 -8.83 -2.93 2.36
C LEU A 106 -8.73 -1.92 3.52
N ILE A 107 -8.58 -2.40 4.76
CA ILE A 107 -8.46 -1.54 5.96
C ILE A 107 -7.24 -0.63 5.86
N PHE A 108 -6.11 -1.17 5.39
CA PHE A 108 -4.91 -0.40 5.18
C PHE A 108 -5.12 0.70 4.13
N GLY A 109 -5.81 0.37 3.04
CA GLY A 109 -6.26 1.34 2.04
C GLY A 109 -7.10 2.44 2.66
N LEU A 110 -8.09 2.10 3.49
CA LEU A 110 -8.90 3.08 4.20
C LEU A 110 -8.04 4.04 5.06
N ILE A 111 -7.04 3.52 5.75
CA ILE A 111 -6.17 4.37 6.58
C ILE A 111 -5.28 5.27 5.72
N HIS A 112 -4.69 4.72 4.66
CA HIS A 112 -3.78 5.46 3.77
C HIS A 112 -4.48 6.57 2.99
N GLY A 113 -5.71 6.32 2.51
CA GLY A 113 -6.47 7.33 1.75
C GLY A 113 -6.76 8.59 2.54
N MET A 114 -6.80 8.51 3.87
CA MET A 114 -6.93 9.69 4.74
C MET A 114 -5.65 10.53 4.78
N GLY A 115 -4.47 9.93 4.61
CA GLY A 115 -3.18 10.62 4.65
C GLY A 115 -2.99 11.61 3.49
N PHE A 116 -3.69 11.39 2.38
CA PHE A 116 -3.62 12.24 1.19
C PHE A 116 -4.77 13.27 1.09
N ALA A 117 -5.64 13.35 2.11
CA ALA A 117 -6.86 14.15 2.07
C ALA A 117 -6.61 15.67 1.88
N ASN A 118 -5.56 16.21 2.51
CA ASN A 118 -5.20 17.62 2.35
C ASN A 118 -4.86 17.95 0.89
N THR A 119 -4.02 17.12 0.26
CA THR A 119 -3.62 17.28 -1.13
C THR A 119 -4.81 17.16 -2.06
N ALA A 120 -5.69 16.18 -1.83
CA ALA A 120 -6.90 16.01 -2.64
C ALA A 120 -7.87 17.20 -2.54
N ARG A 121 -8.01 17.84 -1.37
CA ARG A 121 -8.83 19.06 -1.24
C ARG A 121 -8.27 20.21 -2.07
N VAL A 122 -6.94 20.36 -2.10
CA VAL A 122 -6.27 21.33 -2.97
C VAL A 122 -6.49 21.00 -4.45
N MET A 123 -6.50 19.71 -4.82
CA MET A 123 -6.83 19.30 -6.19
C MET A 123 -8.26 19.68 -6.58
N ILE A 124 -9.24 19.46 -5.70
CA ILE A 124 -10.63 19.90 -5.94
C ILE A 124 -10.68 21.40 -6.13
N ALA A 125 -10.08 22.19 -5.25
CA ALA A 125 -10.17 23.65 -5.31
C ALA A 125 -9.65 24.23 -6.64
N LYS A 126 -8.74 23.51 -7.33
CA LYS A 126 -8.19 23.87 -8.64
C LYS A 126 -9.02 23.34 -9.83
N SER A 127 -9.96 22.43 -9.60
CA SER A 127 -10.73 21.75 -10.65
C SER A 127 -12.21 22.08 -10.54
N GLN A 128 -12.93 22.15 -11.67
CA GLN A 128 -14.39 22.33 -11.66
C GLN A 128 -15.16 21.05 -11.27
N SER A 129 -14.48 19.88 -11.27
CA SER A 129 -15.07 18.57 -10.96
C SER A 129 -14.03 17.67 -10.30
N ILE A 130 -14.41 17.03 -9.19
CA ILE A 130 -13.60 16.07 -8.44
C ILE A 130 -13.47 14.70 -9.12
N ALA A 131 -14.43 14.33 -9.97
CA ALA A 131 -14.52 12.97 -10.50
C ALA A 131 -13.33 12.62 -11.39
N VAL A 132 -12.93 13.53 -12.29
CA VAL A 132 -11.78 13.32 -13.19
C VAL A 132 -10.45 13.28 -12.43
N PRO A 133 -10.15 14.22 -11.50
CA PRO A 133 -8.99 14.14 -10.63
C PRO A 133 -8.89 12.84 -9.83
N LEU A 134 -9.95 12.43 -9.14
CA LEU A 134 -9.92 11.22 -8.32
C LEU A 134 -9.79 9.96 -9.17
N LEU A 135 -10.48 9.89 -10.31
CA LEU A 135 -10.41 8.74 -11.19
C LEU A 135 -9.01 8.62 -11.81
N GLY A 136 -8.44 9.73 -12.32
CA GLY A 136 -7.06 9.76 -12.83
C GLY A 136 -6.05 9.34 -11.77
N PHE A 137 -6.12 9.95 -10.59
CA PHE A 137 -5.23 9.65 -9.47
C PHE A 137 -5.28 8.18 -9.04
N ASN A 138 -6.48 7.61 -8.85
CA ASN A 138 -6.60 6.21 -8.41
C ASN A 138 -6.16 5.21 -9.49
N ILE A 139 -6.38 5.51 -10.78
CA ILE A 139 -5.83 4.69 -11.87
C ILE A 139 -4.30 4.76 -11.88
N GLY A 140 -3.73 5.95 -11.73
CA GLY A 140 -2.28 6.14 -11.61
C GLY A 140 -1.69 5.36 -10.45
N LEU A 141 -2.36 5.40 -9.30
CA LEU A 141 -2.01 4.66 -8.09
C LEU A 141 -2.00 3.14 -8.33
N GLU A 142 -3.09 2.59 -8.89
CA GLU A 142 -3.18 1.15 -9.17
C GLU A 142 -2.11 0.70 -10.18
N LEU A 143 -1.85 1.49 -11.22
CA LEU A 143 -0.78 1.22 -12.18
C LEU A 143 0.61 1.23 -11.52
N GLY A 144 0.90 2.21 -10.67
CA GLY A 144 2.15 2.28 -9.92
C GLY A 144 2.34 1.07 -8.99
N GLN A 145 1.27 0.65 -8.31
CA GLN A 145 1.31 -0.53 -7.45
C GLN A 145 1.53 -1.81 -8.25
N ILE A 146 0.84 -1.99 -9.38
CA ILE A 146 1.05 -3.13 -10.28
C ILE A 146 2.50 -3.17 -10.78
N ALA A 147 3.09 -2.02 -11.11
CA ALA A 147 4.49 -1.95 -11.53
C ALA A 147 5.46 -2.42 -10.43
N ILE A 148 5.26 -1.98 -9.18
CA ILE A 148 6.06 -2.43 -8.02
C ILE A 148 5.87 -3.94 -7.79
N VAL A 149 4.62 -4.40 -7.80
CA VAL A 149 4.29 -5.83 -7.65
C VAL A 149 5.03 -6.67 -8.68
N PHE A 150 5.01 -6.23 -9.94
CA PHE A 150 5.68 -6.94 -11.02
C PHE A 150 7.20 -7.00 -10.81
N GLY A 151 7.82 -5.89 -10.40
CA GLY A 151 9.24 -5.86 -10.02
C GLY A 151 9.58 -6.82 -8.88
N ILE A 152 8.77 -6.82 -7.80
CA ILE A 152 8.95 -7.74 -6.67
C ILE A 152 8.81 -9.20 -7.14
N LEU A 153 7.82 -9.51 -7.96
CA LEU A 153 7.60 -10.86 -8.48
C LEU A 153 8.76 -11.37 -9.34
N MET A 154 9.40 -10.49 -10.13
CA MET A 154 10.62 -10.84 -10.87
C MET A 154 11.78 -11.16 -9.92
N ILE A 155 11.97 -10.38 -8.86
CA ILE A 155 12.99 -10.65 -7.84
C ILE A 155 12.72 -12.00 -7.17
N LEU A 156 11.48 -12.27 -6.78
CA LEU A 156 11.08 -13.56 -6.18
C LEU A 156 11.32 -14.72 -7.14
N PHE A 157 11.03 -14.55 -8.43
CA PHE A 157 11.29 -15.57 -9.44
C PHE A 157 12.79 -15.91 -9.48
N VAL A 158 13.67 -14.90 -9.56
CA VAL A 158 15.12 -15.11 -9.57
C VAL A 158 15.59 -15.77 -8.28
N LEU A 159 15.18 -15.27 -7.11
CA LEU A 159 15.62 -15.80 -5.82
C LEU A 159 15.18 -17.27 -5.60
N PHE A 160 13.94 -17.61 -5.95
CA PHE A 160 13.42 -18.96 -5.69
C PHE A 160 13.72 -19.97 -6.80
N LYS A 161 13.78 -19.55 -8.06
CA LYS A 161 14.07 -20.46 -9.19
C LYS A 161 15.55 -20.57 -9.51
N VAL A 162 16.29 -19.46 -9.47
CA VAL A 162 17.72 -19.44 -9.82
C VAL A 162 18.57 -19.73 -8.58
N PHE A 163 18.38 -18.95 -7.51
CA PHE A 163 19.19 -19.08 -6.29
C PHE A 163 18.65 -20.11 -5.28
N LYS A 164 17.46 -20.67 -5.52
CA LYS A 164 16.80 -21.67 -4.67
C LYS A 164 16.68 -21.25 -3.19
N VAL A 165 16.52 -19.95 -2.95
CA VAL A 165 16.30 -19.40 -1.61
C VAL A 165 15.02 -19.97 -1.02
N ASN A 166 15.06 -20.37 0.25
CA ASN A 166 13.89 -20.87 0.95
C ASN A 166 12.91 -19.73 1.20
N GLN A 167 11.63 -19.93 0.84
CA GLN A 167 10.59 -18.92 1.01
C GLN A 167 10.45 -18.46 2.46
N LYS A 168 10.68 -19.34 3.45
CA LYS A 168 10.59 -18.99 4.87
C LYS A 168 11.66 -17.99 5.29
N ASP A 169 12.88 -18.18 4.79
CA ASP A 169 14.02 -17.32 5.10
C ASP A 169 13.87 -15.97 4.41
N TRP A 170 13.36 -15.96 3.18
CA TRP A 170 12.95 -14.74 2.48
C TRP A 170 11.88 -13.95 3.26
N VAL A 171 10.79 -14.62 3.64
CA VAL A 171 9.70 -13.98 4.41
C VAL A 171 10.25 -13.38 5.70
N LEU A 172 11.11 -14.12 6.41
CA LEU A 172 11.74 -13.63 7.63
C LEU A 172 12.61 -12.40 7.36
N PHE A 173 13.55 -12.50 6.41
CA PHE A 173 14.48 -11.43 6.09
C PHE A 173 13.77 -10.14 5.69
N VAL A 174 12.84 -10.23 4.73
CA VAL A 174 12.10 -9.06 4.24
C VAL A 174 11.18 -8.51 5.31
N SER A 175 10.42 -9.35 6.00
CA SER A 175 9.49 -8.86 7.02
C SER A 175 10.23 -8.25 8.20
N SER A 176 11.41 -8.76 8.58
CA SER A 176 12.26 -8.13 9.61
C SER A 176 12.80 -6.76 9.16
N GLY A 177 13.22 -6.62 7.91
CA GLY A 177 13.65 -5.33 7.36
C GLY A 177 12.50 -4.31 7.33
N VAL A 178 11.34 -4.72 6.81
CA VAL A 178 10.13 -3.88 6.79
C VAL A 178 9.69 -3.52 8.20
N PHE A 179 9.72 -4.46 9.14
CA PHE A 179 9.40 -4.22 10.55
C PHE A 179 10.31 -3.14 11.14
N ALA A 180 11.63 -3.24 10.95
CA ALA A 180 12.57 -2.26 11.49
C ALA A 180 12.31 -0.85 10.94
N LEU A 181 12.13 -0.73 9.62
CA LEU A 181 11.87 0.56 8.97
C LEU A 181 10.51 1.15 9.39
N SER A 182 9.46 0.35 9.37
CA SER A 182 8.12 0.81 9.76
C SER A 182 8.02 1.11 11.25
N LEU A 183 8.74 0.39 12.12
CA LEU A 183 8.80 0.69 13.55
C LEU A 183 9.48 2.04 13.79
N LYS A 184 10.61 2.30 13.11
CA LYS A 184 11.26 3.62 13.15
C LYS A 184 10.27 4.73 12.74
N MET A 185 9.60 4.57 11.60
CA MET A 185 8.59 5.54 11.13
C MET A 185 7.44 5.72 12.11
N THR A 186 7.00 4.64 12.76
CA THR A 186 5.93 4.68 13.77
C THR A 186 6.35 5.49 15.00
N LEU A 187 7.58 5.28 15.48
CA LEU A 187 8.13 5.99 16.63
C LEU A 187 8.39 7.47 16.34
N GLU A 188 8.76 7.81 15.10
CA GLU A 188 8.96 9.21 14.67
C GLU A 188 7.66 9.99 14.52
N ARG A 189 6.52 9.30 14.37
CA ARG A 189 5.22 9.90 14.08
C ARG A 189 4.20 9.72 15.22
N ILE A 190 4.65 9.46 16.45
CA ILE A 190 3.70 9.27 17.56
C ILE A 190 2.97 10.61 17.83
N PRO A 191 1.63 10.62 17.98
CA PRO A 191 0.85 11.85 18.05
C PRO A 191 0.84 12.47 19.47
N PHE A 192 2.02 12.77 20.02
CA PHE A 192 2.18 13.45 21.31
C PHE A 192 3.15 14.64 21.23
#